data_AF-A0A199V649-F1
#
_entry.id   AF-A0A199V649-F1
#
_cell.length_a   1.000
_cell.length_b   1.000
_cell.length_c   1.000
_cell.angle_alpha   90.00
_cell.angle_beta   90.00
_cell.angle_gamma   90.00
#
_symmetry.space_group_name_H-M   'P 1'
#
loop_
_entity.id
_entity.type
_entity.pdbx_description
1 polymer ?
#
loop_
_entity_poly.entity_id
_entity_poly.type
_entity_poly.pdbx_seq_one_letter_code
_entity_poly.pdbx_strand_id
1 'polypeptide(L)'
;MDSSRRAVEAYWRSRMVDGVTSDEDKVAPVYKLEEICELLRASEASIVKEVSDCILKRLDHKSPIVKQKALRLIKYAVGKFRPEFRREMQRHSVAIKQLVHYKGSWIPKRRCPQ
;
A
#
# COMPACT_ATOMS: atom_id res chain seq x y z
N MET A 1 16.86 4.31 24.69
CA MET A 1 15.59 3.56 24.66
C MET A 1 14.67 3.99 23.50
N ASP A 2 14.88 5.17 22.89
CA ASP A 2 14.02 5.66 21.80
C ASP A 2 14.18 4.95 20.45
N SER A 3 15.37 4.41 20.16
CA SER A 3 15.61 3.67 18.91
C SER A 3 14.74 2.41 18.79
N SER A 4 14.63 1.62 19.87
CA SER A 4 13.81 0.41 19.89
C SER A 4 12.32 0.71 19.75
N ARG A 5 11.83 1.77 20.42
CA ARG A 5 10.43 2.22 20.28
C ARG A 5 10.11 2.65 18.85
N ARG A 6 10.98 3.47 18.24
CA ARG A 6 10.82 3.92 16.86
C ARG A 6 10.84 2.77 15.86
N ALA A 7 11.68 1.76 16.08
CA ALA A 7 11.72 0.56 15.24
C ALA A 7 10.42 -0.26 15.32
N VAL A 8 9.86 -0.42 16.53
CA VAL A 8 8.57 -1.11 16.74
C VAL A 8 7.43 -0.38 16.05
N GLU A 9 7.39 0.95 16.17
CA GLU A 9 6.36 1.76 15.49
C GLU A 9 6.48 1.66 13.97
N ALA A 10 7.69 1.79 13.42
CA ALA A 10 7.93 1.66 11.99
C ALA A 10 7.52 0.28 11.48
N TYR A 11 7.82 -0.78 12.23
CA TYR A 11 7.37 -2.14 11.93
C TYR A 11 5.85 -2.23 11.92
N TRP A 12 5.18 -1.66 12.93
CA TRP A 12 3.72 -1.67 13.00
C TRP A 12 3.07 -0.95 11.81
N ARG A 13 3.61 0.20 11.40
CA ARG A 13 3.17 0.94 10.20
C ARG A 13 3.31 0.10 8.93
N SER A 14 4.44 -0.61 8.77
CA SER A 14 4.63 -1.54 7.65
C SER A 14 3.60 -2.67 7.67
N ARG A 15 3.31 -3.23 8.85
CA ARG A 15 2.35 -4.33 9.01
C ARG A 15 0.91 -3.92 8.68
N MET A 16 0.51 -2.68 8.94
CA MET A 16 -0.81 -2.17 8.52
C MET A 16 -0.93 -2.20 7.00
N VAL A 17 0.11 -1.75 6.27
CA VAL A 17 0.15 -1.76 4.81
C VAL A 17 0.13 -3.20 4.27
N ASP A 18 0.92 -4.10 4.86
CA ASP A 18 0.94 -5.51 4.48
C ASP A 18 -0.45 -6.17 4.68
N GLY A 19 -1.14 -5.82 5.76
CA GLY A 19 -2.47 -6.36 6.08
C GLY A 19 -3.53 -6.04 5.03
N VAL A 20 -3.48 -4.85 4.41
CA VAL A 20 -4.44 -4.46 3.36
C VAL A 20 -3.97 -4.81 1.95
N THR A 21 -2.71 -5.22 1.79
CA THR A 21 -2.11 -5.60 0.51
C THR A 21 -1.64 -7.05 0.50
N SER A 22 -2.29 -7.94 1.26
CA SER A 22 -2.00 -9.37 1.28
C SER A 22 -2.18 -10.01 -0.10
N ASP A 23 -1.51 -11.15 -0.34
CA ASP A 23 -1.62 -11.90 -1.60
C ASP A 23 -2.88 -12.79 -1.69
N GLU A 24 -3.78 -12.66 -0.73
CA GLU A 24 -5.05 -13.37 -0.77
C GLU A 24 -5.97 -12.78 -1.85
N ASP A 25 -6.77 -13.61 -2.52
CA ASP A 25 -7.71 -13.12 -3.54
C ASP A 25 -8.82 -12.22 -2.93
N LYS A 26 -9.03 -12.31 -1.62
CA LYS A 26 -9.98 -11.48 -0.89
C LYS A 26 -9.51 -10.04 -0.83
N VAL A 27 -10.41 -9.13 -1.18
CA VAL A 27 -10.20 -7.69 -1.10
C VAL A 27 -10.18 -7.24 0.37
N ALA A 28 -9.25 -6.35 0.72
CA ALA A 28 -9.23 -5.73 2.04
C ALA A 28 -10.51 -4.89 2.27
N PRO A 29 -11.20 -5.08 3.41
CA PRO A 29 -12.40 -4.33 3.71
C PRO A 29 -12.08 -2.85 3.93
N VAL A 30 -13.04 -1.98 3.64
CA VAL A 30 -12.84 -0.52 3.59
C VAL A 30 -12.38 0.06 4.91
N TYR A 31 -12.86 -0.45 6.05
CA TYR A 31 -12.47 0.06 7.37
C TYR A 31 -10.96 -0.05 7.64
N LYS A 32 -10.30 -1.10 7.13
CA LYS A 32 -8.83 -1.23 7.25
C LYS A 32 -8.07 -0.22 6.39
N LEU A 33 -8.66 0.20 5.27
CA LEU A 33 -8.11 1.30 4.48
C LEU A 33 -8.30 2.63 5.20
N GLU A 34 -9.43 2.80 5.90
CA GLU A 34 -9.69 3.99 6.71
C GLU A 34 -8.71 4.11 7.87
N GLU A 35 -8.38 3.02 8.58
CA GLU A 35 -7.37 3.02 9.65
C GLU A 35 -6.02 3.59 9.18
N ILE A 36 -5.59 3.25 7.96
CA ILE A 36 -4.38 3.82 7.36
C ILE A 36 -4.56 5.30 7.03
N CYS A 37 -5.73 5.69 6.53
CA CYS A 37 -6.04 7.10 6.27
C CYS A 37 -6.09 7.94 7.55
N GLU A 38 -6.61 7.39 8.64
CA GLU A 38 -6.64 8.03 9.97
C GLU A 38 -5.23 8.19 10.53
N LEU A 39 -4.39 7.14 10.42
CA LEU A 39 -2.97 7.21 10.79
C LEU A 39 -2.28 8.34 10.03
N LEU A 40 -2.41 8.37 8.69
CA LEU A 40 -1.84 9.45 7.89
C LEU A 40 -2.33 10.81 8.40
N ARG A 41 -3.61 10.93 8.80
CA ARG A 41 -4.27 12.20 9.23
C ARG A 41 -3.70 12.76 10.50
N ALA A 42 -3.45 11.87 11.45
CA ALA A 42 -2.93 12.22 12.77
C ALA A 42 -1.41 12.42 12.77
N SER A 43 -0.72 12.02 11.69
CA SER A 43 0.74 11.96 11.69
C SER A 43 1.42 13.14 11.00
N GLU A 44 2.68 13.37 11.39
CA GLU A 44 3.56 14.35 10.76
C GLU A 44 4.13 13.88 9.41
N ALA A 45 4.73 14.81 8.67
CA ALA A 45 5.25 14.56 7.32
C ALA A 45 6.29 13.42 7.26
N SER A 46 7.10 13.23 8.31
CA SER A 46 8.09 12.16 8.39
C SER A 46 7.43 10.78 8.32
N ILE A 47 6.35 10.59 9.08
CA ILE A 47 5.56 9.37 9.16
C ILE A 47 4.74 9.16 7.88
N VAL A 48 4.16 10.24 7.34
CA VAL A 48 3.46 10.19 6.04
C VAL A 48 4.43 9.67 4.96
N LYS A 49 5.68 10.13 4.97
CA LYS A 49 6.72 9.63 4.07
C LYS A 49 7.04 8.16 4.34
N GLU A 50 7.25 7.75 5.60
CA GLU A 50 7.50 6.33 5.95
C GLU A 50 6.38 5.39 5.46
N VAL A 51 5.12 5.76 5.69
CA VAL A 51 3.95 4.98 5.25
C VAL A 51 3.84 4.99 3.72
N SER A 52 4.10 6.13 3.08
CA SER A 52 4.14 6.23 1.61
C SER A 52 5.19 5.31 1.01
N ASP A 53 6.40 5.27 1.59
CA ASP A 53 7.49 4.40 1.17
C ASP A 53 7.10 2.91 1.34
N CYS A 54 6.38 2.56 2.42
CA CYS A 54 5.84 1.21 2.60
C CYS A 54 4.84 0.82 1.50
N ILE A 55 3.93 1.73 1.14
CA ILE A 55 2.92 1.50 0.08
C ILE A 55 3.59 1.36 -1.29
N LEU A 56 4.55 2.24 -1.60
CA LEU A 56 5.27 2.24 -2.87
C LEU A 56 6.07 0.96 -3.08
N LYS A 57 6.72 0.42 -2.03
CA LYS A 57 7.40 -0.88 -2.07
C LYS A 57 6.47 -2.03 -2.49
N ARG A 58 5.15 -1.93 -2.24
CA ARG A 58 4.18 -2.96 -2.66
C ARG A 58 3.95 -2.96 -4.18
N LEU A 59 4.24 -1.87 -4.88
CA LEU A 59 4.13 -1.78 -6.35
C LEU A 59 5.19 -2.64 -7.07
N ASP A 60 6.33 -2.87 -6.42
CA ASP A 60 7.41 -3.72 -6.93
C ASP A 60 7.26 -5.20 -6.55
N HIS A 61 6.20 -5.56 -5.82
CA HIS A 61 5.98 -6.93 -5.36
C HIS A 61 5.75 -7.91 -6.54
N LYS A 62 6.20 -9.17 -6.43
CA LYS A 62 6.06 -10.15 -7.53
C LYS A 62 4.60 -10.48 -7.87
N SER A 63 3.74 -10.54 -6.85
CA SER A 63 2.32 -10.86 -7.04
C SER A 63 1.54 -9.68 -7.65
N PRO A 64 0.74 -9.93 -8.71
CA PRO A 64 -0.17 -8.94 -9.28
C PRO A 64 -1.27 -8.49 -8.31
N ILE A 65 -1.73 -9.37 -7.43
CA ILE A 65 -2.81 -9.09 -6.46
C ILE A 65 -2.33 -8.02 -5.48
N VAL A 66 -1.11 -8.16 -4.98
CA VAL A 66 -0.49 -7.19 -4.07
C VAL A 66 -0.37 -5.82 -4.73
N LYS A 67 0.11 -5.76 -5.99
CA LYS A 67 0.20 -4.51 -6.75
C LYS A 67 -1.16 -3.85 -6.92
N GLN A 68 -2.18 -4.62 -7.31
CA GLN A 68 -3.54 -4.11 -7.50
C GLN A 68 -4.12 -3.54 -6.20
N LYS A 69 -3.94 -4.24 -5.08
CA LYS A 69 -4.41 -3.77 -3.76
C LYS A 69 -3.69 -2.51 -3.31
N ALA A 70 -2.38 -2.41 -3.58
CA ALA A 70 -1.61 -1.19 -3.32
C ALA A 70 -2.13 0.00 -4.15
N LEU A 71 -2.40 -0.18 -5.44
CA LEU A 71 -3.01 0.84 -6.31
C LEU A 71 -4.39 1.28 -5.79
N ARG A 72 -5.21 0.33 -5.31
CA ARG A 72 -6.51 0.64 -4.70
C ARG A 72 -6.36 1.47 -3.43
N LEU A 73 -5.41 1.13 -2.56
CA LEU A 73 -5.10 1.90 -1.35
C LEU A 73 -4.65 3.32 -1.70
N ILE A 74 -3.74 3.48 -2.67
CA ILE A 74 -3.29 4.79 -3.15
C ILE A 74 -4.48 5.62 -3.63
N LYS A 75 -5.34 5.05 -4.49
CA LYS A 75 -6.54 5.74 -4.99
C LYS A 75 -7.45 6.18 -3.85
N TYR A 76 -7.69 5.30 -2.87
CA TYR A 76 -8.55 5.58 -1.72
C TYR A 76 -7.98 6.71 -0.85
N ALA A 77 -6.70 6.61 -0.50
CA ALA A 77 -6.03 7.58 0.36
C ALA A 77 -5.90 8.95 -0.31
N VAL A 78 -5.51 9.03 -1.60
CA VAL A 78 -5.42 10.32 -2.32
C VAL A 78 -6.75 11.06 -2.36
N GLY A 79 -7.88 10.33 -2.48
CA GLY A 79 -9.21 10.95 -2.48
C GLY A 79 -9.64 11.53 -1.13
N LYS A 80 -9.02 11.10 -0.03
CA LYS A 80 -9.38 11.50 1.34
C LYS A 80 -8.35 12.37 2.04
N PHE A 81 -7.14 12.51 1.51
CA PHE A 81 -5.98 12.97 2.27
C PHE A 81 -5.38 14.32 1.85
N ARG A 82 -4.67 14.94 2.81
CA ARG A 82 -3.95 16.23 2.76
C ARG A 82 -2.88 16.28 1.64
N PRO A 83 -2.46 17.49 1.20
CA PRO A 83 -1.52 17.66 0.09
C PRO A 83 -0.17 16.94 0.25
N GLU A 84 0.28 16.60 1.46
CA GLU A 84 1.56 15.90 1.70
C GLU A 84 1.59 14.51 1.04
N PHE A 85 0.61 13.64 1.35
CA PHE A 85 0.54 12.29 0.76
C PHE A 85 0.37 12.36 -0.76
N ARG A 86 -0.49 13.28 -1.23
CA ARG A 86 -0.68 13.52 -2.67
C ARG A 86 0.63 13.92 -3.34
N ARG A 87 1.44 14.77 -2.70
CA ARG A 87 2.76 15.18 -3.20
C ARG A 87 3.73 14.00 -3.27
N GLU A 88 3.77 13.13 -2.26
CA GLU A 88 4.60 11.92 -2.31
C GLU A 88 4.21 10.99 -3.46
N MET A 89 2.91 10.78 -3.66
CA MET A 89 2.41 9.96 -4.78
C MET A 89 2.71 10.60 -6.14
N GLN A 90 2.70 11.93 -6.25
CA GLN A 90 3.09 12.64 -7.48
C GLN A 90 4.57 12.47 -7.81
N ARG A 91 5.46 12.55 -6.82
CA ARG A 91 6.91 12.31 -6.99
C ARG A 91 7.21 10.91 -7.53
N HIS A 92 6.42 9.93 -7.09
CA HIS A 92 6.57 8.54 -7.51
C HIS A 92 5.59 8.13 -8.63
N SER A 93 5.02 9.10 -9.34
CA SER A 93 4.01 8.84 -10.38
C SER A 93 4.52 7.97 -11.52
N VAL A 94 5.84 7.93 -11.77
CA VAL A 94 6.46 7.06 -12.77
C VAL A 94 6.22 5.58 -12.44
N ALA A 95 6.46 5.17 -11.20
CA ALA A 95 6.26 3.78 -10.75
C ALA A 95 4.77 3.37 -10.88
N ILE A 96 3.86 4.28 -10.54
CA ILE A 96 2.42 4.06 -10.68
C ILE A 96 2.03 3.91 -12.17
N LYS A 97 2.54 4.79 -13.04
CA LYS A 97 2.26 4.78 -14.49
C LYS A 97 2.81 3.54 -15.19
N GLN A 98 3.96 3.02 -14.76
CA GLN A 98 4.53 1.78 -15.32
C GLN A 98 3.58 0.58 -15.15
N LEU A 99 2.75 0.58 -14.11
CA LEU A 99 1.78 -0.51 -13.87
C LEU A 99 0.52 -0.44 -14.74
N VAL A 100 0.29 0.66 -15.48
CA VAL A 100 -0.88 0.79 -16.38
C VAL A 100 -0.85 -0.26 -17.50
N HIS A 101 0.35 -0.64 -17.95
CA HIS A 101 0.54 -1.62 -19.01
C HIS A 101 1.00 -2.99 -18.48
N TYR A 102 0.90 -3.22 -17.18
CA TYR A 102 1.34 -4.48 -16.58
C TYR A 102 0.44 -5.63 -17.03
N LYS A 103 1.02 -6.64 -17.69
CA LYS A 103 0.29 -7.80 -18.22
C LYS A 103 0.39 -9.07 -17.36
N GLY A 104 1.23 -9.05 -16.31
CA GLY A 104 1.46 -10.20 -15.43
C GLY A 104 2.02 -11.44 -16.12
N SER A 105 2.42 -12.43 -15.33
CA SER A 105 2.65 -13.79 -15.84
C SER A 105 1.35 -14.57 -15.71
N TRP A 106 0.91 -15.24 -16.78
CA TRP A 106 -0.28 -16.09 -16.73
C TRP A 106 0.00 -17.26 -15.78
N ILE A 107 -0.69 -17.31 -14.63
CA ILE A 107 -0.61 -18.44 -13.71
C ILE A 107 -1.79 -19.36 -14.03
N PRO A 108 -1.55 -20.63 -14.43
CA PRO A 108 -2.63 -21.57 -14.70
C PRO A 108 -3.47 -21.77 -13.44
N LYS A 109 -4.78 -21.47 -13.51
CA LYS A 109 -5.70 -21.85 -12.43
C LYS A 109 -5.71 -23.38 -12.37
N ARG A 110 -5.34 -23.95 -11.21
CA ARG A 110 -5.47 -25.40 -10.97
C ARG A 110 -6.92 -25.78 -11.27
N ARG A 111 -7.06 -26.78 -12.15
CA ARG A 111 -8.31 -27.37 -12.65
C ARG A 111 -9.26 -27.63 -11.47
N CYS A 112 -10.51 -27.17 -11.55
CA CYS A 112 -11.57 -27.63 -10.65
C CYS A 112 -11.73 -29.15 -10.83
N PRO A 113 -11.82 -29.96 -9.77
CA PRO A 113 -12.29 -31.34 -9.92
C PRO A 113 -13.75 -31.28 -10.39
N GLN A 114 -14.09 -32.08 -11.41
CA GLN A 114 -15.46 -32.34 -11.84
C GLN A 114 -16.21 -33.15 -10.77
#